data_AF-A0A4V1UN94-F1
#
_entry.id   AF-A0A4V1UN94-F1
#
_cell.length_a   1.000
_cell.length_b   1.000
_cell.length_c   1.000
_cell.angle_alpha   90.00
_cell.angle_beta   90.00
_cell.angle_gamma   90.00
#
_symmetry.space_group_name_H-M   'P 1'
#
loop_
_entity.id
_entity.type
_entity.pdbx_description
1 polymer ?
#
loop_
_entity_poly.entity_id
_entity_poly.type
_entity_poly.pdbx_seq_one_letter_code
_entity_poly.pdbx_strand_id
1 'polypeptide(L)'
;MRGLSVVSNDVAWVSGSAGHIGKTLDGGKTWEWQQPKGYEKLDFRDIEAFDEKNAIAVNAGSPAFIIRTNDGGKSWQEVYKNTDSLIFLDGMDFWDPMHGIIFGDPIKNKMQLLKT
;
A
#
# COMPACT_ATOMS: atom_id res chain seq x y z
N MET A 1 2.18 12.74 -1.09
CA MET A 1 1.14 11.71 -1.35
C MET A 1 1.53 10.98 -2.62
N ARG A 2 1.52 9.65 -2.59
CA ARG A 2 1.92 8.78 -3.72
C ARG A 2 0.76 7.90 -4.17
N GLY A 3 0.00 7.34 -3.24
CA GLY A 3 -1.30 6.70 -3.49
C GLY A 3 -2.45 7.34 -2.70
N LEU A 4 -3.67 7.16 -3.20
CA LEU A 4 -4.94 7.60 -2.59
C LEU A 4 -6.02 6.57 -2.94
N SER A 5 -6.70 6.05 -1.91
CA SER A 5 -7.90 5.20 -2.06
C SER A 5 -9.06 5.84 -1.33
N VAL A 6 -10.11 6.19 -2.07
CA VAL A 6 -11.35 6.78 -1.52
C VAL A 6 -12.39 5.67 -1.38
N VAL A 7 -12.80 5.39 -0.14
CA VAL A 7 -13.73 4.29 0.16
C VAL A 7 -15.17 4.80 0.24
N SER A 8 -15.36 6.00 0.77
CA SER A 8 -16.66 6.67 0.86
C SER A 8 -16.48 8.19 0.89
N ASN A 9 -17.58 8.94 1.07
CA ASN A 9 -17.51 10.40 1.26
C ASN A 9 -16.70 10.80 2.51
N ASP A 10 -16.62 9.91 3.50
CA ASP A 10 -15.97 10.19 4.79
C ASP A 10 -14.62 9.49 4.92
N VAL A 11 -14.48 8.30 4.33
CA VAL A 11 -13.31 7.43 4.52
C VAL A 11 -12.41 7.46 3.29
N ALA A 12 -11.15 7.87 3.49
CA ALA A 12 -10.10 7.73 2.50
C ALA A 12 -8.75 7.42 3.15
N TRP A 13 -7.90 6.75 2.41
CA TRP A 13 -6.54 6.39 2.80
C TRP A 13 -5.54 6.95 1.82
N VAL A 14 -4.37 7.36 2.32
CA VAL A 14 -3.28 7.89 1.51
C VAL A 14 -1.96 7.27 1.94
N SER A 15 -1.07 7.09 0.97
CA SER A 15 0.29 6.63 1.22
C SER A 15 1.30 7.66 0.75
N GLY A 16 2.53 7.55 1.25
CA GLY A 16 3.58 8.51 0.94
C GLY A 16 4.97 8.03 1.29
N SER A 17 5.85 9.01 1.42
CA SER A 17 7.27 8.80 1.65
C SER A 17 7.60 8.63 3.13
N ALA A 18 8.79 8.08 3.39
CA ALA A 18 9.29 7.83 4.75
C ALA A 18 8.26 7.08 5.62
N GLY A 19 7.66 6.03 5.06
CA GLY A 19 6.73 5.13 5.72
C GLY A 19 5.37 5.74 6.09
N HIS A 20 5.07 6.97 5.69
CA HIS A 20 3.83 7.62 6.12
C HIS A 20 2.61 7.06 5.38
N ILE A 21 1.61 6.67 6.17
CA ILE A 21 0.26 6.32 5.72
C ILE A 21 -0.72 7.19 6.51
N GLY A 22 -1.72 7.73 5.84
CA GLY A 22 -2.76 8.58 6.43
C GLY A 22 -4.14 8.00 6.20
N LYS A 23 -5.03 8.21 7.15
CA LYS A 23 -6.45 7.87 7.03
C LYS A 23 -7.31 9.04 7.49
N THR A 24 -8.38 9.32 6.75
CA THR A 24 -9.44 10.23 7.19
C THR A 24 -10.74 9.45 7.41
N LEU A 25 -11.55 9.93 8.35
CA LEU A 25 -12.89 9.42 8.66
C LEU A 25 -13.95 10.53 8.59
N ASP A 26 -13.59 11.70 8.07
CA ASP A 26 -14.44 12.90 8.04
C ASP A 26 -14.35 13.68 6.72
N GLY A 27 -14.03 12.96 5.63
CA GLY A 27 -13.96 13.52 4.28
C GLY A 27 -12.73 14.38 4.04
N GLY A 28 -11.63 14.08 4.74
CA GLY A 28 -10.34 14.76 4.58
C GLY A 28 -10.20 16.04 5.41
N LYS A 29 -11.12 16.34 6.33
CA LYS A 29 -11.00 17.50 7.23
C LYS A 29 -9.92 17.27 8.28
N THR A 30 -9.83 16.06 8.81
CA THR A 30 -8.75 15.61 9.68
C THR A 30 -8.16 14.29 9.20
N TRP A 31 -6.90 14.06 9.58
CA TRP A 31 -6.11 12.90 9.17
C TRP A 31 -5.40 12.27 10.36
N GLU A 32 -5.58 10.96 10.51
CA GLU A 32 -4.81 10.09 11.39
C GLU A 32 -3.57 9.60 10.62
N TRP A 33 -2.39 10.06 11.02
CA TRP A 33 -1.12 9.68 10.41
C TRP A 33 -0.44 8.55 11.19
N GLN A 34 0.15 7.62 10.45
CA GLN A 34 0.79 6.43 10.97
C GLN A 34 2.09 6.18 10.21
N GLN A 35 3.03 5.52 10.91
CA GLN A 35 4.29 5.08 10.32
C GLN A 35 4.49 3.62 10.74
N PRO A 36 4.24 2.64 9.86
CA PRO A 36 4.36 1.23 10.20
C PRO A 36 5.78 0.89 10.67
N LYS A 37 5.89 0.27 11.85
CA LYS A 37 7.17 -0.05 12.47
C LYS A 37 7.99 -0.99 11.60
N GLY A 38 9.27 -0.67 11.36
CA GLY A 38 10.17 -1.43 10.49
C GLY A 38 10.11 -1.00 9.00
N TYR A 39 9.19 -0.11 8.64
CA TYR A 39 8.97 0.37 7.27
C TYR A 39 9.15 1.90 7.14
N GLU A 40 9.73 2.55 8.14
CA GLU A 40 9.83 4.01 8.28
C GLU A 40 10.67 4.67 7.19
N LYS A 41 11.51 3.90 6.49
CA LYS A 41 12.38 4.37 5.41
C LYS A 41 11.82 4.10 4.02
N LEU A 42 10.68 3.41 3.92
CA LEU A 42 10.10 3.03 2.64
C LEU A 42 9.28 4.15 2.04
N ASP A 43 9.21 4.17 0.72
CA ASP A 43 8.26 5.02 -0.01
C ASP A 43 7.10 4.15 -0.48
N PHE A 44 5.96 4.23 0.19
CA PHE A 44 4.74 3.54 -0.23
C PHE A 44 4.22 4.18 -1.51
N ARG A 45 4.25 3.41 -2.59
CA ARG A 45 3.94 3.85 -3.95
C ARG A 45 2.44 3.91 -4.18
N ASP A 46 1.71 2.97 -3.57
CA ASP A 46 0.29 2.80 -3.78
C ASP A 46 -0.39 2.27 -2.51
N ILE A 47 -1.70 2.49 -2.38
CA ILE A 47 -2.54 1.99 -1.29
C ILE A 47 -3.95 1.73 -1.78
N GLU A 48 -4.50 0.57 -1.44
CA GLU A 48 -5.86 0.16 -1.77
C GLU A 48 -6.58 -0.18 -0.46
N ALA A 49 -7.73 0.45 -0.24
CA ALA A 49 -8.50 0.32 0.98
C ALA A 49 -9.92 -0.19 0.69
N PHE A 50 -10.40 -1.08 1.55
CA PHE A 50 -11.72 -1.71 1.40
C PHE A 50 -12.75 -1.13 2.36
N ASP A 51 -12.30 -0.62 3.51
CA ASP A 51 -13.10 0.02 4.55
C ASP A 51 -12.20 0.87 5.48
N GLU A 52 -12.72 1.33 6.61
CA GLU A 52 -11.97 2.13 7.59
C GLU A 52 -10.91 1.34 8.38
N LYS A 53 -10.90 0.00 8.24
CA LYS A 53 -10.03 -0.94 8.97
C LYS A 53 -9.07 -1.71 8.08
N ASN A 54 -9.44 -1.97 6.83
CA ASN A 54 -8.76 -2.88 5.93
C ASN A 54 -8.13 -2.12 4.77
N ALA A 55 -6.80 -2.19 4.67
CA ALA A 55 -6.05 -1.62 3.56
C ALA A 55 -4.78 -2.43 3.27
N ILE A 56 -4.30 -2.35 2.03
CA ILE A 56 -3.06 -2.93 1.54
C ILE A 56 -2.20 -1.79 1.01
N ALA A 57 -0.90 -1.78 1.33
CA ALA A 57 0.07 -0.81 0.80
C ALA A 57 1.27 -1.53 0.20
N VAL A 58 1.82 -0.96 -0.87
CA VAL A 58 3.01 -1.47 -1.56
C VAL A 58 4.07 -0.38 -1.66
N ASN A 59 5.33 -0.72 -1.40
CA ASN A 59 6.44 0.24 -1.57
C ASN A 59 7.14 0.12 -2.93
N ALA A 60 7.76 1.23 -3.32
CA ALA A 60 8.68 1.27 -4.44
C ALA A 60 10.05 0.71 -4.04
N GLY A 61 10.72 0.08 -5.00
CA GLY A 61 12.11 -0.38 -4.90
C GLY A 61 12.32 -1.62 -4.03
N SER A 62 13.60 -1.88 -3.73
CA SER A 62 14.06 -3.07 -3.03
C SER A 62 14.47 -2.77 -1.57
N PRO A 63 14.10 -3.64 -0.61
CA PRO A 63 13.17 -4.76 -0.77
C PRO A 63 11.75 -4.27 -1.08
N ALA A 64 11.05 -4.99 -1.96
CA ALA A 64 9.63 -4.75 -2.19
C ALA A 64 8.82 -5.50 -1.15
N PHE A 65 7.94 -4.79 -0.47
CA PHE A 65 7.02 -5.27 0.53
C PHE A 65 5.59 -4.97 0.08
N ILE A 66 4.71 -5.92 0.37
CA ILE A 66 3.27 -5.65 0.44
C ILE A 66 2.90 -5.84 1.91
N ILE A 67 2.28 -4.82 2.49
CA ILE A 67 1.81 -4.85 3.87
C ILE A 67 0.30 -4.67 3.90
N ARG A 68 -0.35 -5.32 4.87
CA ARG A 68 -1.80 -5.26 5.08
C ARG A 68 -2.12 -4.85 6.50
N THR A 69 -3.15 -4.05 6.67
CA THR A 69 -3.80 -3.83 7.97
C THR A 69 -5.24 -4.36 7.94
N ASN A 70 -5.74 -4.75 9.10
CA ASN A 70 -7.13 -5.13 9.36
C ASN A 70 -7.70 -4.45 10.62
N ASP A 71 -6.96 -3.51 11.20
CA ASP A 71 -7.29 -2.84 12.46
C ASP A 71 -7.27 -1.29 12.34
N GLY A 72 -7.39 -0.80 11.10
CA GLY A 72 -7.39 0.63 10.81
C GLY A 72 -6.00 1.25 10.83
N GLY A 73 -4.98 0.42 10.62
CA GLY A 73 -3.58 0.80 10.50
C GLY A 73 -2.83 0.92 11.83
N LYS A 74 -3.47 0.49 12.93
CA LYS A 74 -2.78 0.39 14.23
C LYS A 74 -1.65 -0.62 14.17
N SER A 75 -1.81 -1.67 13.37
CA SER A 75 -0.75 -2.62 13.02
C SER A 75 -0.79 -2.97 11.53
N TRP A 76 0.37 -3.37 11.02
CA TRP A 76 0.58 -3.74 9.63
C TRP A 76 1.38 -5.05 9.57
N GLN A 77 0.90 -5.99 8.77
CA GLN A 77 1.49 -7.31 8.56
C GLN A 77 2.13 -7.37 7.17
N GLU A 78 3.37 -7.86 7.11
CA GLU A 78 3.99 -8.28 5.85
C GLU A 78 3.26 -9.47 5.25
N VAL A 79 2.72 -9.32 4.04
CA VAL A 79 2.07 -10.41 3.30
C VAL A 79 2.88 -10.83 2.08
N TYR A 80 3.87 -10.04 1.69
CA TYR A 80 4.82 -10.36 0.62
C TYR A 80 6.14 -9.62 0.84
N LYS A 81 7.23 -10.27 0.44
CA LYS A 81 8.56 -9.68 0.40
C LYS A 81 9.35 -10.22 -0.79
N ASN A 82 10.01 -9.32 -1.49
CA ASN A 82 10.99 -9.65 -2.52
C ASN A 82 12.26 -8.81 -2.32
N THR A 83 13.40 -9.49 -2.27
CA THR A 83 14.71 -8.88 -2.00
C THR A 83 15.60 -8.82 -3.24
N ASP A 84 15.08 -9.12 -4.44
CA ASP A 84 15.80 -8.88 -5.69
C ASP A 84 16.14 -7.39 -5.79
N SER A 85 17.38 -7.04 -6.11
CA SER A 85 17.79 -5.63 -6.19
C SER A 85 17.15 -4.88 -7.36
N LEU A 86 16.60 -5.60 -8.34
CA LEU A 86 15.92 -5.06 -9.51
C LEU A 86 14.39 -4.98 -9.32
N ILE A 87 13.83 -5.48 -8.20
CA ILE A 87 12.38 -5.42 -7.99
C ILE A 87 11.92 -3.97 -7.81
N PHE A 88 10.86 -3.64 -8.54
CA PHE A 88 10.17 -2.37 -8.43
C PHE A 88 8.70 -2.61 -8.72
N LEU A 89 7.83 -2.41 -7.73
CA LEU A 89 6.38 -2.51 -7.89
C LEU A 89 5.81 -1.11 -8.11
N ASP A 90 5.04 -0.93 -9.18
CA ASP A 90 4.62 0.38 -9.67
C ASP A 90 3.24 0.79 -9.17
N GLY A 91 2.34 -0.18 -9.01
CA GLY A 91 0.97 0.05 -8.58
C GLY A 91 0.20 -1.25 -8.44
N MET A 92 -0.99 -1.15 -7.87
CA MET A 92 -1.90 -2.25 -7.66
C MET A 92 -3.34 -1.81 -7.89
N ASP A 93 -4.22 -2.79 -8.12
CA ASP A 93 -5.66 -2.59 -8.16
C ASP A 93 -6.35 -3.85 -7.66
N PHE A 94 -7.47 -3.67 -6.97
CA PHE A 94 -8.28 -4.73 -6.40
C PHE A 94 -9.75 -4.49 -6.76
N TRP A 95 -10.38 -5.45 -7.43
CA TRP A 95 -11.81 -5.37 -7.74
C TRP A 95 -12.68 -5.90 -6.60
N ASP A 96 -12.09 -6.63 -5.65
CA ASP A 96 -12.69 -6.99 -4.37
C ASP A 96 -11.61 -7.26 -3.30
N PRO A 97 -11.98 -7.45 -2.01
CA PRO A 97 -11.02 -7.65 -0.92
C PRO A 97 -10.12 -8.89 -1.02
N MET A 98 -10.41 -9.80 -1.94
CA MET A 98 -9.70 -11.07 -2.12
C MET A 98 -8.98 -11.17 -3.46
N HIS A 99 -9.33 -10.35 -4.43
CA HIS A 99 -8.83 -10.46 -5.79
C HIS A 99 -8.29 -9.13 -6.32
N GLY A 100 -7.02 -9.16 -6.71
CA GLY A 100 -6.33 -7.99 -7.25
C GLY A 100 -5.07 -8.37 -8.00
N ILE A 101 -4.45 -7.35 -8.59
CA ILE A 101 -3.22 -7.45 -9.37
C ILE A 101 -2.25 -6.37 -8.89
N ILE A 102 -0.96 -6.72 -8.86
CA ILE A 102 0.14 -5.76 -8.69
C ILE A 102 1.07 -5.92 -9.86
N PHE A 103 1.50 -4.81 -10.45
CA PHE A 103 2.44 -4.81 -11.56
C PHE A 103 3.71 -4.04 -11.20
N GLY A 104 4.79 -4.34 -11.93
CA GLY A 104 6.09 -3.71 -11.73
C GLY A 104 7.01 -3.85 -12.93
N ASP A 105 8.14 -3.13 -12.86
CA ASP A 105 9.16 -3.08 -13.91
C ASP A 105 9.63 -4.49 -14.35
N PRO A 106 9.93 -4.69 -15.64
CA PRO A 106 10.38 -5.98 -16.13
C PRO A 106 11.78 -6.35 -15.60
N ILE A 107 11.92 -7.59 -15.12
CA ILE A 107 13.21 -8.19 -14.77
C ILE A 107 13.52 -9.25 -15.81
N LYS A 108 14.67 -9.13 -16.50
CA LYS A 108 15.10 -10.05 -17.57
C LYS A 108 14.01 -10.24 -18.65
N ASN A 109 13.46 -9.12 -19.14
CA ASN A 109 12.40 -9.06 -20.16
C ASN A 109 11.07 -9.71 -19.74
N LYS A 110 10.81 -9.85 -18.43
CA LYS A 110 9.54 -10.36 -17.90
C LYS A 110 8.93 -9.34 -16.94
N MET A 111 7.73 -8.85 -17.27
CA MET A 111 6.95 -8.00 -16.37
C MET A 111 6.75 -8.70 -15.03
N GLN A 112 6.89 -7.94 -13.94
CA GLN A 112 6.53 -8.45 -12.63
C GLN A 112 5.03 -8.29 -12.48
N LEU A 113 4.35 -9.41 -12.27
CA LEU A 113 2.90 -9.45 -12.09
C LEU A 113 2.60 -10.38 -10.92
N LEU A 114 2.01 -9.83 -9.87
CA LEU A 114 1.49 -10.58 -8.74
C LEU A 114 -0.04 -10.57 -8.83
N LYS A 115 -0.64 -11.69 -8.44
CA LYS A 115 -2.09 -11.85 -8.36
C LYS A 115 -2.40 -12.74 -7.15
N THR A 116 -3.58 -12.58 -6.59
CA THR A 116 -4.12 -13.47 -5.56
C THR A 116 -4.89 -14.64 -6.15
#